data_AF-A0A7C9CRL6-F1
#
_entry.id   AF-A0A7C9CRL6-F1
#
_cell.length_a   1.000
_cell.length_b   1.000
_cell.length_c   1.000
_cell.angle_alpha   90.00
_cell.angle_beta   90.00
_cell.angle_gamma   90.00
#
_symmetry.space_group_name_H-M   'P 1'
#
loop_
_entity.id
_entity.type
_entity.pdbx_description
1 polymer ?
#
loop_
_entity_poly.entity_id
_entity_poly.type
_entity_poly.pdbx_seq_one_letter_code
_entity_poly.pdbx_strand_id
1 'polypeptide(L)'
;FTIMELYRRKSTKTTKQLHNEQPEKIFKPQKRWSLACKSVYFIVSLSHKVLQHNNGHLTRVTRSPSYVALDVSVDSESVLENNDHEIPVPFTIDQNTLTTDIMRERNLQALSQFGGVKHLALALGTDTSLGVSSKTEDIEVRKKAFGSNVYEKPPKKKFLGFVIEAFKDTTIIILFFCAVL
;
A
#
# COMPACT_ATOMS: atom_id res chain seq x y z
N PHE A 1 -29.09 -14.39 -15.01
CA PHE A 1 -30.07 -15.45 -15.34
C PHE A 1 -29.53 -16.55 -16.28
N THR A 2 -28.26 -16.48 -16.74
CA THR A 2 -27.78 -17.33 -17.84
C THR A 2 -26.99 -18.58 -17.41
N ILE A 3 -26.45 -18.62 -16.18
CA ILE A 3 -25.55 -19.72 -15.74
C ILE A 3 -26.32 -20.97 -15.25
N MET A 4 -27.53 -20.79 -14.69
CA MET A 4 -28.39 -21.91 -14.23
C MET A 4 -28.99 -22.74 -15.38
N GLU A 5 -29.24 -22.12 -16.55
CA GLU A 5 -29.79 -22.79 -17.73
C GLU A 5 -28.77 -23.75 -18.38
N LEU A 6 -27.49 -23.38 -18.38
CA LEU A 6 -26.42 -24.22 -18.94
C LEU A 6 -26.16 -25.49 -18.10
N TYR A 7 -26.36 -25.41 -16.79
CA TYR A 7 -26.22 -26.59 -15.92
C TYR A 7 -27.42 -27.55 -16.05
N ARG A 8 -28.63 -27.04 -16.31
CA ARG A 8 -29.85 -27.85 -16.43
C ARG A 8 -29.93 -28.64 -17.75
N ARG A 9 -29.36 -28.12 -18.84
CA ARG A 9 -29.47 -28.74 -20.19
C ARG A 9 -28.54 -29.94 -20.44
N LYS A 10 -27.47 -30.11 -19.66
CA LYS A 10 -26.57 -31.28 -19.80
C LYS A 10 -27.09 -32.53 -19.08
N SER A 11 -28.05 -32.41 -18.17
CA SER A 11 -28.49 -33.53 -17.32
C SER A 11 -29.61 -34.39 -17.93
N THR A 12 -30.25 -33.98 -19.01
CA THR A 12 -31.49 -34.64 -19.50
C THR A 12 -31.35 -35.35 -20.85
N LYS A 13 -30.13 -35.58 -21.36
CA LYS A 13 -29.94 -36.16 -22.72
C LYS A 13 -29.44 -37.60 -22.79
N THR A 14 -29.20 -38.30 -21.69
CA THR A 14 -28.78 -39.70 -21.76
C THR A 14 -29.78 -40.59 -21.04
N THR A 15 -30.98 -40.68 -21.60
CA THR A 15 -31.90 -41.77 -21.29
C THR A 15 -32.71 -42.08 -22.53
N LYS A 16 -32.21 -43.02 -23.34
CA LYS A 16 -32.99 -44.03 -24.08
C LYS A 16 -32.04 -44.96 -24.86
N GLN A 17 -32.19 -46.27 -24.58
CA GLN A 17 -31.62 -47.44 -25.25
C GLN A 17 -30.13 -47.70 -24.93
N LEU A 18 -29.65 -48.85 -24.46
CA LEU A 18 -30.15 -50.23 -24.53
C LEU A 18 -29.63 -51.04 -23.31
N HIS A 19 -30.51 -51.88 -22.78
CA HIS A 19 -30.31 -53.08 -21.95
C HIS A 19 -28.86 -53.56 -21.68
N ASN A 20 -28.43 -53.64 -20.41
CA ASN A 20 -27.98 -54.86 -19.70
C ASN A 20 -27.46 -54.54 -18.26
N GLU A 21 -27.47 -55.55 -17.39
CA GLU A 21 -27.32 -55.62 -15.92
C GLU A 21 -26.25 -54.77 -15.18
N GLN A 22 -26.64 -54.31 -13.97
CA GLN A 22 -25.98 -54.38 -12.62
C GLN A 22 -26.39 -53.16 -11.74
N PRO A 23 -26.52 -53.29 -10.39
CA PRO A 23 -27.12 -52.23 -9.57
C PRO A 23 -26.10 -51.13 -9.23
N GLU A 24 -26.17 -50.00 -9.92
CA GLU A 24 -25.42 -48.79 -9.54
C GLU A 24 -25.98 -48.19 -8.25
N LYS A 25 -25.10 -48.06 -7.24
CA LYS A 25 -25.38 -47.35 -5.99
C LYS A 25 -25.64 -45.87 -6.28
N ILE A 26 -26.89 -45.45 -6.21
CA ILE A 26 -27.29 -44.04 -6.27
C ILE A 26 -26.72 -43.31 -5.04
N PHE A 27 -25.60 -42.60 -5.22
CA PHE A 27 -25.05 -41.72 -4.19
C PHE A 27 -25.95 -40.50 -4.02
N LYS A 28 -26.75 -40.49 -2.95
CA LYS A 28 -27.47 -39.28 -2.51
C LYS A 28 -26.44 -38.22 -2.08
N PRO A 29 -26.53 -36.97 -2.55
CA PRO A 29 -25.59 -35.93 -2.15
C PRO A 29 -25.70 -35.70 -0.64
N GLN A 30 -24.60 -35.96 0.08
CA GLN A 30 -24.56 -35.76 1.53
C GLN A 30 -24.71 -34.28 1.86
N LYS A 31 -25.75 -33.97 2.65
CA LYS A 31 -26.11 -32.61 3.13
C LYS A 31 -25.13 -32.00 4.14
N ARG A 32 -23.89 -32.50 4.22
CA ARG A 32 -22.92 -32.16 5.29
C ARG A 32 -22.53 -30.68 5.28
N TRP A 33 -22.60 -30.02 4.14
CA TRP A 33 -22.23 -28.61 4.01
C TRP A 33 -23.43 -27.67 3.87
N SER A 34 -24.67 -28.18 3.98
CA SER A 34 -25.87 -27.34 3.78
C SER A 34 -25.95 -26.20 4.79
N LEU A 35 -25.45 -26.40 6.02
CA LEU A 35 -25.47 -25.37 7.05
C LEU A 35 -24.43 -24.27 6.76
N ALA A 36 -23.23 -24.66 6.31
CA ALA A 36 -22.18 -23.72 5.90
C ALA A 36 -22.59 -22.93 4.64
N CYS A 37 -23.17 -23.57 3.64
CA CYS A 37 -23.68 -22.87 2.46
C CYS A 37 -24.80 -21.89 2.82
N LYS A 38 -25.70 -22.26 3.74
CA LYS A 38 -26.76 -21.37 4.24
C LYS A 38 -26.19 -20.22 5.07
N SER A 39 -25.15 -20.44 5.88
CA SER A 39 -24.52 -19.38 6.68
C SER A 39 -23.77 -18.37 5.80
N VAL A 40 -22.99 -18.84 4.82
CA VAL A 40 -22.31 -17.97 3.84
C VAL A 40 -23.32 -17.16 3.04
N TYR A 41 -24.39 -17.80 2.57
CA TYR A 41 -25.46 -17.10 1.85
C TYR A 41 -26.15 -16.03 2.72
N PHE A 42 -26.40 -16.35 3.99
CA PHE A 42 -27.01 -15.42 4.95
C PHE A 42 -26.12 -14.20 5.19
N ILE A 43 -24.81 -14.41 5.43
CA ILE A 43 -23.83 -13.33 5.61
C ILE A 43 -23.76 -12.43 4.36
N VAL A 44 -23.62 -13.02 3.17
CA VAL A 44 -23.56 -12.25 1.91
C VAL A 44 -24.87 -11.48 1.66
N SER A 45 -26.02 -12.09 1.96
CA SER A 45 -27.33 -11.47 1.80
C SER A 45 -27.55 -10.31 2.79
N LEU A 46 -27.08 -10.45 4.04
CA LEU A 46 -27.08 -9.38 5.04
C LEU A 46 -26.17 -8.22 4.63
N SER A 47 -24.95 -8.50 4.18
CA SER A 47 -24.02 -7.48 3.70
C SER A 47 -24.60 -6.69 2.51
N HIS A 48 -25.27 -7.37 1.58
CA HIS A 48 -25.91 -6.71 0.45
C HIS A 48 -27.10 -5.82 0.87
N LYS A 49 -27.91 -6.27 1.85
CA LYS A 49 -29.03 -5.47 2.37
C LYS A 49 -28.58 -4.27 3.22
N VAL A 50 -27.53 -4.44 4.03
CA VAL A 50 -26.93 -3.34 4.82
C VAL A 50 -26.29 -2.29 3.91
N LEU A 51 -25.66 -2.72 2.80
CA LEU A 51 -25.11 -1.81 1.81
C LEU A 51 -26.19 -0.99 1.09
N GLN A 52 -27.34 -1.57 0.79
CA GLN A 52 -28.46 -0.86 0.14
C GLN A 52 -29.14 0.17 1.04
N HIS A 53 -29.17 -0.04 2.36
CA HIS A 53 -29.74 0.91 3.32
C HIS A 53 -28.79 2.08 3.66
N ASN A 54 -27.50 1.97 3.34
CA ASN A 54 -26.48 3.01 3.55
C ASN A 54 -26.14 3.83 2.29
N ASN A 55 -27.03 3.83 1.30
CA ASN A 55 -26.89 4.54 0.01
C ASN A 55 -26.94 6.09 0.10
N GLY A 56 -26.46 6.68 1.20
CA GLY A 56 -26.32 8.12 1.33
C GLY A 56 -24.94 8.62 1.73
N HIS A 57 -24.06 7.81 2.34
CA HIS A 57 -22.89 8.42 3.01
C HIS A 57 -21.56 7.66 2.97
N LEU A 58 -21.48 6.36 2.63
CA LEU A 58 -20.20 5.64 2.72
C LEU A 58 -19.70 4.96 1.43
N THR A 59 -20.22 5.35 0.26
CA THR A 59 -19.65 4.94 -1.03
C THR A 59 -18.84 6.06 -1.68
N ARG A 60 -17.93 6.63 -0.90
CA ARG A 60 -16.74 7.26 -1.48
C ARG A 60 -15.64 7.16 -0.43
N VAL A 61 -15.01 5.99 -0.36
CA VAL A 61 -13.61 5.96 0.06
C VAL A 61 -12.87 6.70 -1.05
N THR A 62 -12.90 8.03 -1.00
CA THR A 62 -11.95 8.87 -1.69
C THR A 62 -10.63 8.43 -1.14
N ARG A 63 -9.91 7.61 -1.91
CA ARG A 63 -8.51 7.36 -1.68
C ARG A 63 -7.88 8.73 -1.47
N SER A 64 -7.44 9.02 -0.25
CA SER A 64 -6.70 10.25 0.02
C SER A 64 -5.56 10.29 -1.00
N PRO A 65 -5.40 11.40 -1.74
CA PRO A 65 -4.24 11.57 -2.60
C PRO A 65 -2.99 11.21 -1.80
N SER A 66 -2.13 10.34 -2.35
CA SER A 66 -0.86 9.98 -1.72
C SER A 66 0.13 11.14 -1.68
N TYR A 67 -0.25 12.27 -2.26
CA TYR A 67 0.51 13.49 -2.35
C TYR A 67 -0.43 14.69 -2.19
N VAL A 68 0.03 15.73 -1.50
CA VAL A 68 -0.72 16.98 -1.31
C VAL A 68 0.05 18.08 -2.05
N ALA A 69 -0.58 18.65 -3.07
CA ALA A 69 -0.09 19.85 -3.72
C ALA A 69 -0.50 21.07 -2.89
N LEU A 70 0.47 21.95 -2.60
CA LEU A 70 0.21 23.24 -2.00
C LEU A 70 0.23 24.26 -3.14
N ASP A 71 -0.90 24.93 -3.36
CA ASP A 71 -0.95 26.05 -4.28
C ASP A 71 -0.40 27.28 -3.56
N VAL A 72 0.74 27.79 -4.02
CA VAL A 72 1.40 28.97 -3.44
C VAL A 72 1.40 30.05 -4.50
N SER A 73 0.72 31.16 -4.22
CA SER A 73 0.75 32.35 -5.07
C SER A 73 2.16 32.93 -5.07
N VAL A 74 2.84 32.84 -6.21
CA VAL A 74 4.19 33.38 -6.38
C VAL A 74 4.08 34.86 -6.72
N ASP A 75 3.96 35.70 -5.69
CA ASP A 75 4.07 37.15 -5.87
C ASP A 75 5.50 37.45 -6.34
N SER A 76 5.57 37.90 -7.58
CA SER A 76 6.81 38.03 -8.32
C SER A 76 7.42 39.40 -8.09
N GLU A 77 8.05 39.61 -6.95
CA GLU A 77 8.95 40.75 -6.79
C GLU A 77 9.99 40.53 -5.69
N SER A 78 11.16 40.00 -6.08
CA SER A 78 12.43 40.35 -5.45
C SER A 78 13.56 39.97 -6.39
N VAL A 79 14.15 41.03 -6.97
CA VAL A 79 15.40 40.99 -7.72
C VAL A 79 16.51 40.72 -6.72
N LEU A 80 17.32 39.69 -6.95
CA LEU A 80 18.63 39.58 -6.31
C LEU A 80 19.68 39.37 -7.39
N GLU A 81 20.53 40.38 -7.49
CA GLU A 81 21.65 40.47 -8.41
C GLU A 81 22.68 39.38 -8.14
N ASN A 82 23.17 38.80 -9.24
CA ASN A 82 24.31 37.90 -9.26
C ASN A 82 25.54 38.64 -8.73
N ASN A 83 26.17 38.10 -7.69
CA ASN A 83 27.55 38.44 -7.37
C ASN A 83 28.36 37.14 -7.34
N ASP A 84 29.29 37.09 -8.28
CA ASP A 84 30.25 36.02 -8.50
C ASP A 84 31.28 36.02 -7.36
N HIS A 85 31.13 35.16 -6.36
CA HIS A 85 32.28 34.70 -5.56
C HIS A 85 32.07 33.27 -5.06
N GLU A 86 33.09 32.47 -5.35
CA GLU A 86 33.15 31.03 -5.37
C GLU A 86 33.30 30.44 -3.96
N ILE A 87 32.19 30.18 -3.26
CA ILE A 87 32.09 29.11 -2.25
C ILE A 87 30.65 28.54 -2.32
N PRO A 88 30.42 27.34 -2.88
CA PRO A 88 29.13 26.69 -2.78
C PRO A 88 29.00 26.13 -1.36
N VAL A 89 28.55 26.96 -0.41
CA VAL A 89 28.04 26.48 0.88
C VAL A 89 26.67 25.85 0.60
N PRO A 90 26.58 24.51 0.54
CA PRO A 90 25.39 23.87 0.02
C PRO A 90 24.41 23.73 1.19
N PHE A 91 23.25 24.34 1.03
CA PHE A 91 22.08 24.23 1.90
C PHE A 91 22.19 24.97 3.25
N THR A 92 21.75 26.22 3.27
CA THR A 92 21.63 27.07 4.48
C THR A 92 20.33 26.84 5.27
N ILE A 93 19.59 25.77 4.98
CA ILE A 93 18.31 25.50 5.60
C ILE A 93 18.46 24.67 6.87
N ASP A 94 17.81 25.11 7.96
CA ASP A 94 17.66 24.28 9.15
C ASP A 94 16.79 23.06 8.82
N GLN A 95 17.38 21.87 8.93
CA GLN A 95 16.74 20.60 8.56
C GLN A 95 15.47 20.33 9.38
N ASN A 96 15.42 20.80 10.64
CA ASN A 96 14.28 20.57 11.52
C ASN A 96 13.07 21.40 11.09
N THR A 97 13.29 22.68 10.78
CA THR A 97 12.28 23.60 10.24
C THR A 97 11.74 23.10 8.90
N LEU A 98 12.62 22.65 7.99
CA LEU A 98 12.22 22.06 6.71
C LEU A 98 11.34 20.81 6.90
N THR A 99 11.80 19.88 7.73
CA THR A 99 11.15 18.56 7.88
C THR A 99 9.86 18.62 8.69
N THR A 100 9.81 19.47 9.72
CA THR A 100 8.67 19.55 10.65
C THR A 100 7.65 20.56 10.15
N ASP A 101 8.03 21.82 10.04
CA ASP A 101 7.05 22.89 9.83
C ASP A 101 6.57 22.91 8.37
N ILE A 102 7.50 22.79 7.42
CA ILE A 102 7.18 22.89 5.98
C ILE A 102 6.67 21.54 5.45
N MET A 103 7.38 20.43 5.70
CA MET A 103 7.02 19.13 5.10
C MET A 103 5.94 18.36 5.89
N ARG A 104 6.08 18.22 7.22
CA ARG A 104 5.16 17.41 8.04
C ARG A 104 3.86 18.16 8.33
N GLU A 105 3.96 19.41 8.78
CA GLU A 105 2.83 20.24 9.17
C GLU A 105 2.20 21.02 8.02
N ARG A 106 2.90 21.12 6.87
CA ARG A 106 2.44 21.86 5.69
C ARG A 106 2.09 23.32 5.98
N ASN A 107 2.87 23.94 6.86
CA ASN A 107 2.62 25.29 7.32
C ASN A 107 3.01 26.31 6.24
N LEU A 108 2.00 26.84 5.53
CA LEU A 108 2.18 27.87 4.49
C LEU A 108 2.72 29.18 5.06
N GLN A 109 2.38 29.51 6.30
CA GLN A 109 2.89 30.70 6.97
C GLN A 109 4.39 30.55 7.25
N ALA A 110 4.84 29.36 7.70
CA ALA A 110 6.26 29.06 7.86
C ALA A 110 7.01 29.12 6.51
N LEU A 111 6.41 28.58 5.44
CA LEU A 111 6.98 28.68 4.08
C LEU A 111 7.09 30.15 3.61
N SER A 112 6.06 30.96 3.87
CA SER A 112 6.08 32.38 3.54
C SER A 112 7.12 33.15 4.34
N GLN A 113 7.27 32.85 5.63
CA GLN A 113 8.30 33.44 6.50
C GLN A 113 9.71 33.03 6.06
N PHE A 114 9.86 31.85 5.48
CA PHE A 114 11.10 31.37 4.88
C PHE A 114 11.45 32.07 3.54
N GLY A 115 10.65 33.03 3.08
CA GLY A 115 10.86 33.69 1.78
C GLY A 115 10.21 32.98 0.59
N GLY A 116 9.29 32.05 0.87
CA GLY A 116 8.48 31.37 -0.14
C GLY A 116 9.22 30.32 -0.95
N VAL A 117 8.58 29.84 -2.02
CA VAL A 117 9.06 28.70 -2.82
C VAL A 117 10.37 29.01 -3.54
N LYS A 118 10.59 30.26 -3.98
CA LYS A 118 11.84 30.67 -4.65
C LYS A 118 13.03 30.58 -3.70
N HIS A 119 12.89 31.11 -2.49
CA HIS A 119 13.95 31.05 -1.50
C HIS A 119 14.19 29.62 -1.02
N LEU A 120 13.13 28.83 -0.88
CA LEU A 120 13.23 27.39 -0.60
C LEU A 120 14.00 26.64 -1.70
N ALA A 121 13.72 26.93 -2.96
CA ALA A 121 14.42 26.29 -4.09
C ALA A 121 15.92 26.64 -4.09
N LEU A 122 16.27 27.91 -3.84
CA LEU A 122 17.66 28.35 -3.69
C LEU A 122 18.34 27.70 -2.48
N ALA A 123 17.66 27.67 -1.33
CA ALA A 123 18.17 27.04 -0.11
C ALA A 123 18.36 25.52 -0.27
N LEU A 124 17.56 24.87 -1.11
CA LEU A 124 17.74 23.45 -1.46
C LEU A 124 18.70 23.24 -2.63
N GLY A 125 19.29 24.29 -3.19
CA GLY A 125 20.18 24.21 -4.37
C GLY A 125 19.48 23.57 -5.57
N THR A 126 18.22 23.90 -5.81
CA THR A 126 17.38 23.36 -6.89
C THR A 126 16.80 24.49 -7.72
N ASP A 127 16.77 24.31 -9.03
CA ASP A 127 16.10 25.24 -9.93
C ASP A 127 14.60 24.87 -10.04
N THR A 128 13.70 25.85 -10.00
CA THR A 128 12.24 25.60 -10.11
C THR A 128 11.79 25.15 -11.49
N SER A 129 12.57 25.45 -12.53
CA SER A 129 12.31 25.12 -13.93
C SER A 129 13.14 23.94 -14.43
N LEU A 130 14.43 23.91 -14.09
CA LEU A 130 15.39 22.89 -14.54
C LEU A 130 15.56 21.74 -13.52
N GLY A 131 15.16 21.94 -12.26
CA GLY A 131 15.25 20.93 -11.21
C GLY A 131 16.65 20.78 -10.60
N VAL A 132 17.00 19.54 -10.25
CA VAL A 132 18.29 19.19 -9.64
C VAL A 132 19.27 18.77 -10.73
N SER A 133 20.50 19.26 -10.66
CA SER A 133 21.61 18.81 -11.51
C SER A 133 21.85 17.30 -11.34
N SER A 134 22.01 16.59 -12.47
CA SER A 134 22.28 15.14 -12.48
C SER A 134 23.78 14.80 -12.35
N LYS A 135 24.62 15.79 -12.03
CA LYS A 135 26.05 15.58 -11.79
C LYS A 135 26.27 14.74 -10.54
N THR A 136 27.21 13.81 -10.61
CA THR A 136 27.48 12.86 -9.51
C THR A 136 27.96 13.60 -8.26
N GLU A 137 28.82 14.61 -8.42
CA GLU A 137 29.32 15.47 -7.34
C GLU A 137 28.19 16.18 -6.58
N ASP A 138 27.21 16.74 -7.31
CA ASP A 138 26.06 17.45 -6.71
C ASP A 138 25.16 16.49 -5.93
N ILE A 139 24.99 15.26 -6.45
CA ILE A 139 24.21 14.21 -5.79
C ILE A 139 24.90 13.74 -4.51
N GLU A 140 26.23 13.59 -4.51
CA GLU A 140 27.00 13.20 -3.32
C GLU A 140 26.94 14.26 -2.23
N VAL A 141 27.10 15.54 -2.59
CA VAL A 141 26.96 16.66 -1.66
C VAL A 141 25.55 16.71 -1.06
N ARG A 142 24.51 16.50 -1.88
CA ARG A 142 23.13 16.42 -1.41
C ARG A 142 22.90 15.25 -0.46
N LYS A 143 23.42 14.06 -0.78
CA LYS A 143 23.35 12.89 0.12
C LYS A 143 24.06 13.12 1.44
N LYS A 144 25.18 13.86 1.44
CA LYS A 144 25.91 14.22 2.65
C LYS A 144 25.12 15.18 3.53
N ALA A 145 24.38 16.11 2.94
CA ALA A 145 23.58 17.09 3.67
C ALA A 145 22.23 16.56 4.19
N PHE A 146 21.48 15.85 3.34
CA PHE A 146 20.11 15.42 3.65
C PHE A 146 19.98 13.93 3.98
N GLY A 147 21.06 13.16 3.82
CA GLY A 147 21.03 11.71 3.92
C GLY A 147 20.60 11.02 2.62
N SER A 148 20.69 9.69 2.64
CA SER A 148 20.26 8.85 1.53
C SER A 148 18.74 8.65 1.58
N ASN A 149 18.04 8.92 0.47
CA ASN A 149 16.61 8.60 0.33
C ASN A 149 16.41 7.10 0.04
N VAL A 150 16.91 6.25 0.93
CA VAL A 150 16.79 4.79 0.84
C VAL A 150 16.14 4.30 2.13
N TYR A 151 14.96 3.71 1.98
CA TYR A 151 14.31 3.01 3.09
C TYR A 151 15.12 1.77 3.44
N GLU A 152 15.73 1.79 4.62
CA GLU A 152 16.39 0.62 5.17
C GLU A 152 15.35 -0.49 5.36
N LYS A 153 15.54 -1.59 4.62
CA LYS A 153 14.69 -2.76 4.80
C LYS A 153 15.09 -3.40 6.13
N PRO A 154 14.13 -3.77 6.99
CA PRO A 154 14.45 -4.50 8.20
C PRO A 154 15.25 -5.76 7.82
N PRO A 155 16.29 -6.11 8.59
CA PRO A 155 17.08 -7.28 8.29
C PRO A 155 16.15 -8.50 8.24
N LYS A 156 16.25 -9.27 7.16
CA LYS A 156 15.48 -10.51 7.03
C LYS A 156 15.88 -11.41 8.18
N LYS A 157 14.89 -11.89 8.95
CA LYS A 157 15.14 -12.94 9.93
C LYS A 157 15.78 -14.13 9.21
N LYS A 158 16.94 -14.58 9.69
CA LYS A 158 17.61 -15.77 9.15
C LYS A 158 16.72 -16.99 9.41
N PHE A 159 16.75 -18.01 8.55
CA PHE A 159 16.02 -19.26 8.76
C PHE A 159 16.26 -19.85 10.17
N LEU A 160 17.51 -19.82 10.65
CA LEU A 160 17.85 -20.27 12.00
C LEU A 160 17.19 -19.43 13.10
N GLY A 161 16.98 -18.13 12.88
CA GLY A 161 16.24 -17.27 13.81
C GLY A 161 14.78 -17.70 13.94
N PHE A 162 14.15 -18.17 12.86
CA PHE A 162 12.81 -18.75 12.92
C PHE A 162 12.79 -20.10 13.63
N VAL A 163 13.78 -20.95 13.39
CA VAL A 163 13.88 -22.27 14.03
C VAL A 163 14.09 -22.14 15.54
N ILE A 164 15.02 -21.28 15.98
CA ILE A 164 15.25 -21.00 17.41
C ILE A 164 14.00 -20.38 18.05
N GLU A 165 13.28 -19.50 17.34
CA GLU A 165 12.02 -18.95 17.84
C GLU A 165 10.93 -20.03 17.98
N ALA A 166 10.83 -20.96 17.02
CA ALA A 166 9.89 -22.07 17.07
C ALA A 166 10.22 -23.09 18.18
N PHE A 167 11.49 -23.31 18.49
CA PHE A 167 11.92 -24.16 19.61
C PHE A 167 11.61 -23.57 20.99
N LYS A 168 11.22 -22.30 21.11
CA LYS A 168 10.72 -21.75 22.40
C LYS A 168 9.30 -22.22 22.73
N ASP A 169 8.57 -22.74 21.75
CA ASP A 169 7.23 -23.27 21.94
C ASP A 169 7.30 -24.71 22.47
N THR A 170 6.81 -24.91 23.69
CA THR A 170 6.80 -26.22 24.35
C THR A 170 5.98 -27.25 23.56
N THR A 171 4.98 -26.83 22.79
CA THR A 171 4.19 -27.73 21.94
C THR A 171 5.03 -28.34 20.82
N ILE A 172 5.89 -27.55 20.18
CA ILE A 172 6.82 -28.02 19.15
C ILE A 172 7.82 -29.01 19.74
N ILE A 173 8.32 -28.75 20.95
CA ILE A 173 9.22 -29.66 21.66
C ILE A 173 8.52 -31.00 21.94
N ILE A 174 7.30 -30.98 22.48
CA ILE A 174 6.54 -32.21 22.80
C ILE A 174 6.26 -33.03 21.54
N LEU A 175 5.86 -32.37 20.45
CA LEU A 175 5.63 -33.03 19.16
C LEU A 175 6.91 -33.65 18.59
N PHE A 176 8.06 -33.01 18.78
CA PHE A 176 9.35 -33.56 18.37
C PHE A 176 9.70 -34.84 19.12
N PHE A 177 9.55 -34.86 20.46
CA PHE A 177 9.76 -36.08 21.25
C PHE A 177 8.79 -37.20 20.85
N CYS A 178 7.52 -36.88 20.60
CA CYS A 178 6.52 -37.85 20.18
C CYS A 178 6.75 -38.42 18.77
N ALA A 179 7.50 -37.70 17.93
CA ALA A 179 7.87 -38.17 16.59
C ALA A 179 9.12 -39.06 16.61
N VAL A 180 9.97 -38.92 17.63
CA VAL A 180 11.24 -39.65 17.75
C VAL A 180 11.10 -40.91 18.63
N LEU A 181 10.20 -40.89 19.62
CA LEU A 181 9.79 -42.06 20.40
C LEU A 181 8.83 -42.95 19.60
#